data_AF-A0A956G652-F1
#
_entry.id   AF-A0A956G652-F1
#
_cell.length_a   1.000
_cell.length_b   1.000
_cell.length_c   1.000
_cell.angle_alpha   90.00
_cell.angle_beta   90.00
_cell.angle_gamma   90.00
#
_symmetry.space_group_name_H-M   'P 1'
#
loop_
_entity.id
_entity.type
_entity.pdbx_description
1 polymer ?
#
loop_
_entity_poly.entity_id
_entity_poly.type
_entity_poly.pdbx_seq_one_letter_code
_entity_poly.pdbx_strand_id
1 'polypeptide(L)'
;MRRPLTLMTTVALAALLTSASALAEAPACKPSSSARALQYLRRLSLDLLGRVPTMAEIDAVKKAGEVSAESIDTMLSSAGFVQQMRAYHRGLLWTNVRNVRMSSPSFDLVGFGGVPMAMRGYRAYQYRGDAAASCLDVPALFDPNGKPITVPHPTLPGARQEGYVMVEPYWAPGTQIKVCAFDANAAEEVNGKKCWRPDAGAECGCGPNLRYCQRRSNEYLGSGIYGGVDTQRIIADAFAEQMLRFIDDVVRSDRPYTDLLVASDMEVNGPIAHYLRYQTKTRGFTDYYADPDQDYKVPDLKFSDQGQWVKVARGGRHAGILTMPGYLLRFQTNRGRANRFYNAFLCKQFAAPPSGLPSGADPCNSEPDLKQRCGCSHCHTSLEPLAAYWGRFAESGLAPLSDMVRFPNKLNSADLATCEKPGLNFLDKQICQRFFLLDPGHPKEQAEKGKLRPYVFATKEIEDNIELGPGALAQKAIASGELASCTVKKMLGVYLGTSSDSALVDKLAASFRAGGRYSLRALVRSIVTDAAYLPGGLGGGK
;
A
#
# COMPACT_ATOMS: atom_id res chain seq x y z
N MET A 1 -93.39 47.71 -48.23
CA MET A 1 -93.04 46.26 -48.18
C MET A 1 -91.59 46.14 -47.74
N ARG A 2 -91.32 45.27 -46.74
CA ARG A 2 -90.03 44.63 -46.35
C ARG A 2 -88.73 45.45 -46.51
N ARG A 3 -87.81 45.58 -45.56
CA ARG A 3 -87.57 45.13 -44.18
C ARG A 3 -86.25 45.86 -43.81
N PRO A 4 -86.03 46.39 -42.59
CA PRO A 4 -84.93 47.32 -42.36
C PRO A 4 -83.70 46.71 -41.65
N LEU A 5 -82.60 47.43 -41.87
CA LEU A 5 -81.53 47.83 -40.96
C LEU A 5 -80.55 46.81 -40.31
N THR A 6 -79.30 46.97 -40.72
CA THR A 6 -78.12 47.45 -39.96
C THR A 6 -77.92 47.10 -38.47
N LEU A 7 -76.66 46.68 -38.24
CA LEU A 7 -75.72 47.07 -37.18
C LEU A 7 -75.66 46.29 -35.84
N MET A 8 -74.41 46.12 -35.44
CA MET A 8 -73.84 46.01 -34.09
C MET A 8 -73.62 44.63 -33.43
N THR A 9 -72.35 44.23 -33.47
CA THR A 9 -71.47 43.94 -32.32
C THR A 9 -72.11 43.34 -31.06
N THR A 10 -71.68 42.13 -30.71
CA THR A 10 -71.31 41.73 -29.33
C THR A 10 -70.63 40.35 -29.39
N VAL A 11 -69.32 40.31 -29.15
CA VAL A 11 -68.61 39.06 -28.83
C VAL A 11 -68.73 38.88 -27.32
N ALA A 12 -69.54 37.92 -26.90
CA ALA A 12 -69.76 37.60 -25.50
C ALA A 12 -68.56 36.84 -24.92
N LEU A 13 -67.95 37.44 -23.90
CA LEU A 13 -66.91 36.86 -23.06
C LEU A 13 -67.57 35.89 -22.07
N ALA A 14 -67.41 34.58 -22.26
CA ALA A 14 -67.91 33.57 -21.34
C ALA A 14 -66.93 33.40 -20.16
N ALA A 15 -67.39 33.75 -18.96
CA ALA A 15 -66.70 33.51 -17.70
C ALA A 15 -66.76 32.01 -17.36
N LEU A 16 -65.66 31.29 -17.61
CA LEU A 16 -65.42 29.96 -17.05
C LEU A 16 -64.76 30.12 -15.68
N LEU A 17 -65.55 29.90 -14.63
CA LEU A 17 -65.10 29.69 -13.25
C LEU A 17 -64.23 28.43 -13.19
N THR A 18 -62.92 28.59 -13.34
CA THR A 18 -61.95 27.58 -12.90
C THR A 18 -61.78 27.73 -11.40
N SER A 19 -62.34 26.78 -10.66
CA SER A 19 -62.09 26.59 -9.23
C SER A 19 -60.59 26.32 -9.04
N ALA A 20 -59.82 27.37 -8.76
CA ALA A 20 -58.46 27.21 -8.27
C ALA A 20 -58.56 26.56 -6.88
N SER A 21 -58.41 25.24 -6.84
CA SER A 21 -58.08 24.54 -5.61
C SER A 21 -56.76 25.11 -5.11
N ALA A 22 -56.83 26.07 -4.18
CA ALA A 22 -55.70 26.47 -3.39
C ALA A 22 -55.23 25.22 -2.63
N LEU A 23 -54.21 24.54 -3.17
CA LEU A 23 -53.35 23.67 -2.38
C LEU A 23 -52.71 24.59 -1.35
N ALA A 24 -53.34 24.70 -0.18
CA ALA A 24 -52.70 25.26 0.99
C ALA A 24 -51.39 24.47 1.17
N GLU A 25 -50.25 25.13 1.05
CA GLU A 25 -48.98 24.59 1.49
C GLU A 25 -49.20 24.13 2.94
N ALA A 26 -49.21 22.83 3.17
CA ALA A 26 -49.23 22.28 4.52
C ALA A 26 -48.06 22.94 5.26
N PRO A 27 -48.28 23.55 6.44
CA PRO A 27 -47.22 24.24 7.14
C PRO A 27 -46.10 23.24 7.40
N ALA A 28 -44.99 23.38 6.67
CA ALA A 28 -43.81 22.56 6.85
C ALA A 28 -43.36 22.77 8.31
N CYS A 29 -43.66 21.80 9.17
CA CYS A 29 -43.33 21.88 10.58
C CYS A 29 -41.81 22.04 10.71
N LYS A 30 -41.34 23.25 11.02
CA LYS A 30 -39.93 23.48 11.31
C LYS A 30 -39.57 22.58 12.49
N PRO A 31 -38.55 21.71 12.38
CA PRO A 31 -38.22 20.80 13.46
C PRO A 31 -37.92 21.59 14.74
N SER A 32 -38.44 21.11 15.87
CA SER A 32 -38.18 21.69 17.19
C SER A 32 -36.67 21.69 17.50
N SER A 33 -36.23 22.52 18.43
CA SER A 33 -34.83 22.55 18.89
C SER A 33 -34.34 21.17 19.33
N SER A 34 -35.17 20.44 20.09
CA SER A 34 -34.89 19.07 20.52
C SER A 34 -34.78 18.09 19.34
N ALA A 35 -35.66 18.20 18.33
CA ALA A 35 -35.58 17.37 17.13
C ALA A 35 -34.28 17.65 16.34
N ARG A 36 -33.86 18.92 16.22
CA ARG A 36 -32.59 19.29 15.58
C ARG A 36 -31.39 18.78 16.36
N ALA A 37 -31.40 18.89 17.70
CA ALA A 37 -30.33 18.37 18.55
C ALA A 37 -30.17 16.84 18.41
N LEU A 38 -31.27 16.10 18.32
CA LEU A 38 -31.25 14.65 18.09
C LEU A 38 -30.79 14.28 16.67
N GLN A 39 -31.16 15.06 15.66
CA GLN A 39 -30.62 14.88 14.30
C GLN A 39 -29.11 15.12 14.26
N TYR A 40 -28.63 16.15 14.95
CA TYR A 40 -27.21 16.47 15.06
C TYR A 40 -26.44 15.36 15.78
N LEU A 41 -26.95 14.87 16.93
CA LEU A 41 -26.39 13.73 17.65
C LEU A 41 -26.30 12.48 16.75
N ARG A 42 -27.35 12.19 15.98
CA ARG A 42 -27.38 11.04 15.08
C ARG A 42 -26.30 11.16 14.00
N ARG A 43 -26.18 12.34 13.37
CA ARG A 43 -25.14 12.59 12.36
C ARG A 43 -23.73 12.43 12.97
N LEU A 44 -23.45 13.08 14.09
CA LEU A 44 -22.19 12.94 14.82
C LEU A 44 -21.87 11.49 15.17
N SER A 45 -22.84 10.71 15.67
CA SER A 45 -22.60 9.33 16.06
C SER A 45 -22.28 8.44 14.85
N LEU A 46 -22.95 8.66 13.72
CA LEU A 46 -22.65 7.92 12.49
C LEU A 46 -21.27 8.30 11.95
N ASP A 47 -20.99 9.59 11.83
CA ASP A 47 -19.77 10.10 11.20
C ASP A 47 -18.52 9.91 12.07
N LEU A 48 -18.64 10.06 13.40
CA LEU A 48 -17.51 9.98 14.33
C LEU A 48 -17.39 8.61 15.02
N LEU A 49 -18.48 7.87 15.22
CA LEU A 49 -18.44 6.59 15.95
C LEU A 49 -18.74 5.39 15.06
N GLY A 50 -19.32 5.59 13.87
CA GLY A 50 -19.75 4.51 12.99
C GLY A 50 -20.96 3.73 13.50
N ARG A 51 -21.75 4.30 14.42
CA ARG A 51 -22.92 3.64 15.00
C ARG A 51 -24.04 4.63 15.27
N VAL A 52 -25.27 4.13 15.41
CA VAL A 52 -26.37 4.94 15.91
C VAL A 52 -26.16 5.35 17.38
N PRO A 53 -26.73 6.49 17.83
CA PRO A 53 -26.71 6.85 19.24
C PRO A 53 -27.39 5.80 20.10
N THR A 54 -26.85 5.56 21.30
CA THR A 54 -27.50 4.75 22.33
C THR A 54 -28.66 5.50 22.96
N MET A 55 -29.56 4.76 23.64
CA MET A 55 -30.67 5.38 24.36
C MET A 55 -30.21 6.36 25.44
N ALA A 56 -29.13 6.03 26.16
CA ALA A 56 -28.56 6.92 27.17
C ALA A 56 -28.06 8.24 26.58
N GLU A 57 -27.39 8.21 25.42
CA GLU A 57 -26.93 9.41 24.70
C GLU A 57 -28.13 10.25 24.22
N ILE A 58 -29.18 9.61 23.71
CA ILE A 58 -30.43 10.28 23.29
C ILE A 58 -31.11 10.97 24.47
N ASP A 59 -31.26 10.29 25.60
CA ASP A 59 -31.94 10.84 26.77
C ASP A 59 -31.13 11.98 27.40
N ALA A 60 -29.79 11.89 27.37
CA ALA A 60 -28.91 12.99 27.78
C ALA A 60 -29.12 14.25 26.93
N VAL A 61 -29.15 14.12 25.59
CA VAL A 61 -29.39 15.26 24.68
C VAL A 61 -30.82 15.78 24.79
N LYS A 62 -31.83 14.92 25.01
CA LYS A 62 -33.21 15.38 25.27
C LYS A 62 -33.28 16.23 26.53
N LYS A 63 -32.61 15.81 27.61
CA LYS A 63 -32.58 16.53 28.88
C LYS A 63 -31.84 17.86 28.77
N ALA A 64 -30.71 17.89 28.05
CA ALA A 64 -29.91 19.10 27.87
C ALA A 64 -30.49 20.07 26.83
N GLY A 65 -31.22 19.55 25.84
CA GLY A 65 -31.73 20.33 24.71
C GLY A 65 -30.73 20.57 23.58
N GLU A 66 -29.47 20.17 23.76
CA GLU A 66 -28.37 20.35 22.81
C GLU A 66 -27.31 19.24 22.93
N VAL A 67 -26.41 19.15 21.94
CA VAL A 67 -25.21 18.31 22.02
C VAL A 67 -24.08 19.15 22.58
N SER A 68 -23.53 18.76 23.74
CA SER A 68 -22.47 19.51 24.39
C SER A 68 -21.13 19.43 23.65
N ALA A 69 -20.31 20.46 23.83
CA ALA A 69 -18.93 20.52 23.37
C ALA A 69 -18.09 19.31 23.86
N GLU A 70 -18.29 18.90 25.12
CA GLU A 70 -17.62 17.79 25.78
C GLU A 70 -18.02 16.43 25.17
N SER A 71 -19.29 16.27 24.78
CA SER A 71 -19.75 15.06 24.09
C SER A 71 -19.02 14.88 22.76
N ILE A 72 -18.80 15.95 22.00
CA ILE A 72 -18.04 15.89 20.74
C ILE A 72 -16.57 15.54 21.01
N ASP A 73 -15.94 16.12 22.03
CA ASP A 73 -14.55 15.81 22.39
C ASP A 73 -14.37 14.36 22.86
N THR A 74 -15.37 13.83 23.58
CA THR A 74 -15.46 12.43 23.97
C THR A 74 -15.56 11.52 22.75
N MET A 75 -16.38 11.88 21.76
CA MET A 75 -16.49 11.12 20.50
C MET A 75 -15.16 11.11 19.73
N LEU A 76 -14.52 12.27 19.59
CA LEU A 76 -13.23 12.42 18.89
C LEU A 76 -12.07 11.70 19.59
N SER A 77 -12.18 11.46 20.88
CA SER A 77 -11.19 10.70 21.66
C SER A 77 -11.49 9.20 21.74
N SER A 78 -12.59 8.75 21.14
CA SER A 78 -13.06 7.37 21.24
C SER A 78 -12.36 6.42 20.26
N ALA A 79 -12.42 5.13 20.57
CA ALA A 79 -12.03 4.08 19.62
C ALA A 79 -12.89 4.09 18.34
N GLY A 80 -14.14 4.57 18.41
CA GLY A 80 -15.02 4.71 17.24
C GLY A 80 -14.44 5.69 16.22
N PHE A 81 -13.94 6.84 16.67
CA PHE A 81 -13.32 7.83 15.79
C PHE A 81 -12.04 7.31 15.15
N VAL A 82 -11.21 6.61 15.93
CA VAL A 82 -10.03 5.93 15.39
C VAL A 82 -10.42 4.93 14.30
N GLN A 83 -11.47 4.13 14.49
CA GLN A 83 -11.96 3.18 13.47
C GLN A 83 -12.48 3.87 12.21
N GLN A 84 -13.20 4.99 12.34
CA GLN A 84 -13.65 5.78 11.18
C GLN A 84 -12.45 6.33 10.39
N MET A 85 -11.46 6.91 11.08
CA MET A 85 -10.25 7.41 10.43
C MET A 85 -9.43 6.27 9.83
N ARG A 86 -9.35 5.11 10.47
CA ARG A 86 -8.71 3.91 9.92
C ARG A 86 -9.36 3.48 8.61
N ALA A 87 -10.69 3.44 8.55
CA ALA A 87 -11.43 3.07 7.34
C ALA A 87 -11.20 4.08 6.20
N TYR A 88 -11.25 5.38 6.53
CA TYR A 88 -10.92 6.46 5.59
C TYR A 88 -9.51 6.29 5.01
N HIS A 89 -8.49 6.11 5.86
CA HIS A 89 -7.10 5.99 5.39
C HIS A 89 -6.84 4.69 4.63
N ARG A 90 -7.50 3.58 5.00
CA ARG A 90 -7.46 2.33 4.22
C ARG A 90 -7.93 2.58 2.78
N GLY A 91 -9.02 3.33 2.60
CA GLY A 91 -9.51 3.77 1.28
C GLY A 91 -8.54 4.73 0.58
N LEU A 92 -7.99 5.69 1.32
CA LEU A 92 -7.02 6.68 0.83
C LEU A 92 -5.65 6.09 0.47
N LEU A 93 -5.30 4.88 0.91
CA LEU A 93 -3.95 4.33 0.67
C LEU A 93 -3.96 2.98 -0.03
N TRP A 94 -5.11 2.32 -0.14
CA TRP A 94 -5.25 0.99 -0.75
C TRP A 94 -4.28 -0.02 -0.13
N THR A 95 -4.28 -0.12 1.20
CA THR A 95 -3.24 -0.84 1.98
C THR A 95 -3.17 -2.35 1.72
N ASN A 96 -4.07 -2.92 0.93
CA ASN A 96 -4.04 -4.34 0.57
C ASN A 96 -2.89 -4.63 -0.41
N VAL A 97 -1.96 -5.49 0.02
CA VAL A 97 -0.79 -5.94 -0.76
C VAL A 97 -0.76 -7.46 -0.95
N ARG A 98 -1.88 -8.16 -0.73
CA ARG A 98 -1.98 -9.63 -0.87
C ARG A 98 -1.67 -10.13 -2.28
N ASN A 99 -1.83 -9.28 -3.29
CA ASN A 99 -1.51 -9.60 -4.69
C ASN A 99 0.00 -9.60 -4.99
N VAL A 100 0.83 -9.09 -4.07
CA VAL A 100 2.28 -9.05 -4.24
C VAL A 100 2.87 -10.40 -3.83
N ARG A 101 3.68 -10.97 -4.72
CA ARG A 101 4.49 -12.15 -4.40
C ARG A 101 5.78 -11.72 -3.71
N MET A 102 5.95 -12.16 -2.45
CA MET A 102 7.06 -11.73 -1.59
C MET A 102 8.14 -12.81 -1.39
N SER A 103 7.94 -14.00 -1.96
CA SER A 103 8.86 -15.13 -1.97
C SER A 103 9.26 -15.52 -3.39
N SER A 104 10.43 -16.14 -3.50
CA SER A 104 10.79 -16.86 -4.71
C SER A 104 9.90 -18.09 -4.91
N PRO A 105 9.45 -18.41 -6.14
CA PRO A 105 8.82 -19.69 -6.44
C PRO A 105 9.62 -20.91 -5.98
N SER A 106 10.95 -20.79 -6.01
CA SER A 106 11.86 -21.85 -5.59
C SER A 106 11.84 -22.13 -4.09
N PHE A 107 11.19 -21.27 -3.28
CA PHE A 107 11.06 -21.40 -1.83
C PHE A 107 9.58 -21.42 -1.41
N ASP A 108 8.67 -21.71 -2.33
CA ASP A 108 7.27 -21.95 -2.02
C ASP A 108 7.05 -23.44 -1.72
N LEU A 109 6.61 -23.75 -0.50
CA LEU A 109 6.16 -25.08 -0.10
C LEU A 109 4.67 -25.22 -0.41
N VAL A 110 4.33 -26.32 -1.08
CA VAL A 110 2.95 -26.70 -1.40
C VAL A 110 2.68 -28.15 -1.01
N GLY A 111 1.44 -28.43 -0.59
CA GLY A 111 0.97 -29.74 -0.19
C GLY A 111 -0.45 -29.65 0.38
N PHE A 112 -1.18 -30.77 0.42
CA PHE A 112 -2.58 -30.84 0.88
C PHE A 112 -2.88 -32.17 1.58
N GLY A 113 -3.83 -32.17 2.53
CA GLY A 113 -4.57 -33.38 2.93
C GLY A 113 -3.74 -34.63 3.17
N GLY A 114 -2.84 -34.62 4.15
CA GLY A 114 -2.01 -35.78 4.51
C GLY A 114 -0.86 -36.08 3.54
N VAL A 115 -0.80 -35.43 2.37
CA VAL A 115 0.31 -35.51 1.40
C VAL A 115 1.49 -34.68 1.91
N PRO A 116 2.73 -35.20 1.82
CA PRO A 116 3.93 -34.44 2.18
C PRO A 116 4.05 -33.12 1.42
N MET A 117 4.46 -32.07 2.13
CA MET A 117 4.80 -30.78 1.49
C MET A 117 6.12 -30.88 0.75
N ALA A 118 6.21 -30.24 -0.41
CA ALA A 118 7.43 -30.11 -1.19
C ALA A 118 7.53 -28.74 -1.85
N MET A 119 8.75 -28.31 -2.16
CA MET A 119 8.97 -27.18 -3.04
C MET A 119 8.58 -27.54 -4.48
N ARG A 120 8.47 -26.53 -5.33
CA ARG A 120 8.14 -26.67 -6.76
C ARG A 120 9.14 -25.96 -7.66
N GLY A 121 9.01 -26.18 -8.96
CA GLY A 121 9.79 -25.49 -9.98
C GLY A 121 11.26 -25.93 -9.97
N TYR A 122 12.17 -24.96 -9.99
CA TYR A 122 13.61 -25.22 -10.20
C TYR A 122 14.22 -26.12 -9.12
N ARG A 123 13.84 -25.96 -7.85
CA ARG A 123 14.33 -26.81 -6.75
C ARG A 123 13.85 -28.24 -6.87
N ALA A 124 12.57 -28.45 -7.17
CA ALA A 124 12.03 -29.78 -7.41
C ALA A 124 12.79 -30.50 -8.54
N TYR A 125 13.08 -29.80 -9.65
CA TYR A 125 13.92 -30.32 -10.71
C TYR A 125 15.33 -30.68 -10.23
N GLN A 126 16.00 -29.82 -9.46
CA GLN A 126 17.33 -30.12 -8.91
C GLN A 126 17.34 -31.34 -7.98
N TYR A 127 16.31 -31.50 -7.15
CA TYR A 127 16.24 -32.61 -6.21
C TYR A 127 15.82 -33.91 -6.89
N ARG A 128 14.88 -33.85 -7.83
CA ARG A 128 14.14 -35.03 -8.31
C ARG A 128 14.19 -35.26 -9.82
N GLY A 129 14.86 -34.40 -10.58
CA GLY A 129 14.97 -34.53 -12.03
C GLY A 129 13.75 -34.03 -12.82
N ASP A 130 12.67 -33.64 -12.14
CA ASP A 130 11.46 -33.09 -12.76
C ASP A 130 10.78 -32.09 -11.82
N ALA A 131 10.20 -31.02 -12.37
CA ALA A 131 9.55 -29.95 -11.60
C ALA A 131 8.19 -30.35 -10.99
N ALA A 132 7.55 -31.39 -11.53
CA ALA A 132 6.29 -31.96 -11.07
C ALA A 132 6.49 -33.13 -10.08
N ALA A 133 7.70 -33.68 -9.98
CA ALA A 133 7.98 -34.79 -9.06
C ALA A 133 7.88 -34.37 -7.59
N SER A 134 7.23 -35.22 -6.80
CA SER A 134 7.10 -35.11 -5.33
C SER A 134 7.62 -36.38 -4.66
N CYS A 135 7.90 -36.33 -3.36
CA CYS A 135 8.23 -37.52 -2.59
C CYS A 135 7.02 -38.46 -2.42
N LEU A 136 7.30 -39.69 -2.05
CA LEU A 136 6.32 -40.70 -1.65
C LEU A 136 5.73 -40.36 -0.28
N ASP A 137 4.47 -40.74 -0.06
CA ASP A 137 3.84 -40.66 1.27
C ASP A 137 4.24 -41.85 2.18
N VAL A 138 5.55 -42.09 2.30
CA VAL A 138 6.14 -43.04 3.24
C VAL A 138 7.32 -42.39 3.96
N PRO A 139 7.66 -42.80 5.19
CA PRO A 139 8.83 -42.28 5.89
C PRO A 139 10.11 -42.42 5.04
N ALA A 140 10.92 -41.37 5.01
CA ALA A 140 12.19 -41.37 4.27
C ALA A 140 13.20 -42.33 4.89
N LEU A 141 13.91 -43.04 4.01
CA LEU A 141 15.12 -43.78 4.37
C LEU A 141 16.33 -42.90 4.07
N PHE A 142 17.39 -43.05 4.86
CA PHE A 142 18.62 -42.28 4.72
C PHE A 142 19.81 -43.22 4.59
N ASP A 143 20.78 -42.82 3.77
CA ASP A 143 22.07 -43.50 3.71
C ASP A 143 22.94 -43.17 4.95
N PRO A 144 24.11 -43.83 5.14
CA PRO A 144 24.98 -43.55 6.28
C PRO A 144 25.50 -42.11 6.39
N ASN A 145 25.42 -41.32 5.31
CA ASN A 145 25.80 -39.91 5.28
C ASN A 145 24.61 -38.98 5.57
N GLY A 146 23.45 -39.53 5.91
CA GLY A 146 22.24 -38.75 6.19
C GLY A 146 21.55 -38.20 4.94
N LYS A 147 21.86 -38.72 3.75
CA LYS A 147 21.20 -38.32 2.50
C LYS A 147 19.96 -39.16 2.24
N PRO A 148 18.83 -38.56 1.80
CA PRO A 148 17.64 -39.32 1.45
C PRO A 148 17.90 -40.36 0.35
N ILE A 149 17.51 -41.60 0.60
CA ILE A 149 17.50 -42.68 -0.39
C ILE A 149 16.33 -42.46 -1.34
N THR A 150 16.58 -42.59 -2.64
CA THR A 150 15.58 -42.33 -3.69
C THR A 150 15.26 -43.58 -4.50
N VAL A 151 14.03 -43.69 -4.97
CA VAL A 151 13.60 -44.66 -5.99
C VAL A 151 13.26 -43.95 -7.31
N PRO A 152 13.31 -44.62 -8.46
CA PRO A 152 12.84 -44.05 -9.73
C PRO A 152 11.35 -43.67 -9.67
N HIS A 153 10.97 -42.54 -10.28
CA HIS A 153 9.57 -42.16 -10.42
C HIS A 153 8.86 -43.10 -11.41
N PRO A 154 7.65 -43.61 -11.11
CA PRO A 154 7.01 -44.65 -11.92
C PRO A 154 6.61 -44.18 -13.33
N THR A 155 6.30 -42.88 -13.48
CA THR A 155 5.74 -42.31 -14.73
C THR A 155 6.51 -41.13 -15.32
N LEU A 156 7.57 -40.65 -14.66
CA LEU A 156 8.36 -39.50 -15.11
C LEU A 156 9.79 -39.99 -15.41
N PRO A 157 10.15 -40.19 -16.69
CA PRO A 157 11.45 -40.71 -17.06
C PRO A 157 12.60 -39.87 -16.51
N GLY A 158 13.57 -40.51 -15.87
CA GLY A 158 14.74 -39.84 -15.27
C GLY A 158 14.46 -39.12 -13.94
N ALA A 159 13.21 -39.04 -13.50
CA ALA A 159 12.86 -38.48 -12.20
C ALA A 159 13.01 -39.51 -11.08
N ARG A 160 13.16 -39.01 -9.84
CA ARG A 160 13.31 -39.82 -8.63
C ARG A 160 12.44 -39.30 -7.49
N GLN A 161 12.14 -40.17 -6.54
CA GLN A 161 11.31 -39.85 -5.36
C GLN A 161 11.97 -40.41 -4.10
N GLU A 162 11.99 -39.62 -3.05
CA GLU A 162 12.34 -40.03 -1.69
C GLU A 162 11.09 -40.13 -0.82
N GLY A 163 11.21 -40.37 0.49
CA GLY A 163 10.09 -40.33 1.44
C GLY A 163 9.93 -38.97 2.15
N TYR A 164 9.02 -38.90 3.11
CA TYR A 164 8.83 -37.72 3.95
C TYR A 164 9.53 -37.85 5.30
N VAL A 165 9.76 -36.69 5.93
CA VAL A 165 10.06 -36.57 7.36
C VAL A 165 9.01 -35.71 8.05
N MET A 166 8.86 -35.90 9.35
CA MET A 166 8.00 -35.05 10.18
C MET A 166 8.79 -33.82 10.60
N VAL A 167 8.27 -32.63 10.30
CA VAL A 167 8.91 -31.35 10.62
C VAL A 167 7.94 -30.50 11.42
N GLU A 168 8.41 -29.88 12.49
CA GLU A 168 7.71 -28.79 13.16
C GLU A 168 8.03 -27.47 12.43
N PRO A 169 7.07 -26.87 11.71
CA PRO A 169 7.33 -25.68 10.91
C PRO A 169 7.23 -24.41 11.76
N TYR A 170 7.95 -23.36 11.37
CA TYR A 170 7.96 -22.09 12.10
C TYR A 170 6.57 -21.44 12.27
N TRP A 171 5.62 -21.74 11.38
CA TRP A 171 4.27 -21.18 11.41
C TRP A 171 3.27 -21.98 12.25
N ALA A 172 3.63 -23.17 12.73
CA ALA A 172 2.81 -23.98 13.61
C ALA A 172 3.68 -24.71 14.66
N PRO A 173 4.29 -23.97 15.61
CA PRO A 173 5.03 -24.58 16.71
C PRO A 173 4.17 -25.61 17.47
N GLY A 174 4.80 -26.70 17.92
CA GLY A 174 4.14 -27.84 18.56
C GLY A 174 3.32 -28.74 17.63
N THR A 175 3.27 -28.46 16.31
CA THR A 175 2.58 -29.30 15.32
C THR A 175 3.57 -29.83 14.30
N GLN A 176 3.63 -31.15 14.10
CA GLN A 176 4.44 -31.75 13.05
C GLN A 176 3.64 -31.94 11.75
N ILE A 177 4.29 -31.71 10.63
CA ILE A 177 3.75 -31.93 9.28
C ILE A 177 4.70 -32.82 8.47
N LYS A 178 4.14 -33.57 7.52
CA LYS A 178 4.95 -34.31 6.55
C LYS A 178 5.58 -33.36 5.55
N VAL A 179 6.88 -33.44 5.35
CA VAL A 179 7.63 -32.68 4.35
C VAL A 179 8.58 -33.63 3.65
N CYS A 180 8.67 -33.54 2.34
CA CYS A 180 9.61 -34.34 1.56
C CYS A 180 11.04 -34.13 2.05
N ALA A 181 11.82 -35.21 2.18
CA ALA A 181 13.07 -35.18 2.93
C ALA A 181 14.13 -34.24 2.33
N PHE A 182 14.17 -34.06 1.00
CA PHE A 182 15.05 -33.05 0.40
C PHE A 182 14.64 -31.62 0.79
N ASP A 183 13.34 -31.33 0.76
CA ASP A 183 12.81 -30.00 1.08
C ASP A 183 12.88 -29.68 2.58
N ALA A 184 12.80 -30.70 3.42
CA ALA A 184 12.91 -30.60 4.87
C ALA A 184 14.33 -30.36 5.37
N ASN A 185 15.34 -30.42 4.51
CA ASN A 185 16.73 -30.35 4.92
C ASN A 185 17.03 -29.03 5.66
N ALA A 186 17.50 -29.18 6.90
CA ALA A 186 17.73 -28.10 7.84
C ALA A 186 19.14 -27.46 7.72
N ALA A 187 19.96 -27.89 6.76
CA ALA A 187 21.26 -27.31 6.53
C ALA A 187 21.14 -25.79 6.29
N GLU A 188 21.96 -25.02 6.99
CA GLU A 188 22.06 -23.57 6.78
C GLU A 188 23.10 -23.22 5.72
N GLU A 189 24.08 -24.10 5.55
CA GLU A 189 25.20 -23.96 4.63
C GLU A 189 25.67 -25.34 4.16
N VAL A 190 25.99 -25.44 2.88
CA VAL A 190 26.58 -26.63 2.26
C VAL A 190 27.70 -26.17 1.32
N ASN A 191 28.89 -26.74 1.46
CA ASN A 191 30.06 -26.43 0.61
C ASN A 191 30.35 -24.92 0.52
N GLY A 192 30.30 -24.19 1.64
CA GLY A 192 30.55 -22.75 1.69
C GLY A 192 29.39 -21.88 1.15
N LYS A 193 28.29 -22.49 0.70
CA LYS A 193 27.12 -21.78 0.15
C LYS A 193 25.94 -21.83 1.12
N LYS A 194 25.40 -20.67 1.47
CA LYS A 194 24.20 -20.57 2.30
C LYS A 194 22.97 -21.16 1.59
N CYS A 195 22.18 -21.95 2.30
CA CYS A 195 21.06 -22.71 1.72
C CYS A 195 19.84 -21.87 1.32
N TRP A 196 19.75 -20.62 1.81
CA TRP A 196 18.77 -19.64 1.30
C TRP A 196 19.07 -19.18 -0.14
N ARG A 197 20.26 -19.46 -0.68
CA ARG A 197 20.59 -19.10 -2.07
C ARG A 197 19.91 -20.06 -3.05
N PRO A 198 19.24 -19.55 -4.10
CA PRO A 198 18.67 -20.40 -5.15
C PRO A 198 19.65 -21.32 -5.87
N ASP A 199 20.94 -20.96 -5.92
CA ASP A 199 22.01 -21.74 -6.57
C ASP A 199 22.75 -22.68 -5.59
N ALA A 200 22.27 -22.82 -4.36
CA ALA A 200 22.79 -23.81 -3.43
C ALA A 200 22.43 -25.24 -3.90
N GLY A 201 23.26 -26.23 -3.60
CA GLY A 201 23.09 -27.60 -4.13
C GLY A 201 21.83 -28.34 -3.63
N ALA A 202 21.65 -29.56 -4.12
CA ALA A 202 20.51 -30.43 -3.78
C ALA A 202 20.42 -30.82 -2.28
N GLU A 203 21.46 -30.53 -1.51
CA GLU A 203 21.54 -30.76 -0.06
C GLU A 203 20.98 -29.59 0.76
N CYS A 204 20.54 -28.51 0.11
CA CYS A 204 19.87 -27.40 0.78
C CYS A 204 18.36 -27.54 0.66
N GLY A 205 17.64 -27.42 1.78
CA GLY A 205 16.18 -27.41 1.83
C GLY A 205 15.64 -26.06 2.32
N CYS A 206 14.49 -26.09 2.99
CA CYS A 206 13.84 -24.93 3.59
C CYS A 206 14.50 -24.45 4.89
N GLY A 207 15.62 -25.05 5.29
CA GLY A 207 16.36 -24.71 6.50
C GLY A 207 15.64 -25.15 7.79
N PRO A 208 16.22 -24.82 8.96
CA PRO A 208 15.66 -25.20 10.26
C PRO A 208 14.19 -24.75 10.39
N ASN A 209 13.32 -25.66 10.80
CA ASN A 209 11.87 -25.43 10.93
C ASN A 209 11.21 -24.81 9.69
N LEU A 210 11.76 -25.09 8.49
CA LEU A 210 11.30 -24.58 7.20
C LEU A 210 11.37 -23.05 7.03
N ARG A 211 12.17 -22.36 7.86
CA ARG A 211 12.17 -20.90 7.99
C ARG A 211 12.46 -20.10 6.70
N TYR A 212 13.15 -20.70 5.72
CA TYR A 212 13.43 -20.05 4.44
C TYR A 212 12.24 -20.09 3.47
N CYS A 213 11.33 -21.04 3.63
CA CYS A 213 10.23 -21.24 2.70
C CYS A 213 8.95 -20.55 3.16
N GLN A 214 8.11 -20.15 2.20
CA GLN A 214 6.74 -19.74 2.47
C GLN A 214 5.78 -20.88 2.15
N ARG A 215 4.76 -21.06 2.99
CA ARG A 215 3.63 -21.94 2.69
C ARG A 215 2.57 -21.12 1.95
N ARG A 216 2.19 -21.58 0.76
CA ARG A 216 1.11 -20.98 -0.03
C ARG A 216 -0.11 -21.88 -0.02
N SER A 217 -1.25 -21.31 0.37
CA SER A 217 -2.55 -21.90 0.05
C SER A 217 -2.92 -21.42 -1.35
N ASN A 218 -3.35 -22.32 -2.23
CA ASN A 218 -3.66 -21.95 -3.61
C ASN A 218 -5.09 -21.37 -3.71
N GLU A 219 -5.33 -20.29 -2.96
CA GLU A 219 -6.55 -19.49 -2.98
C GLU A 219 -6.65 -18.63 -4.27
N TYR A 220 -5.51 -18.42 -4.96
CA TYR A 220 -5.41 -17.64 -6.21
C TYR A 220 -6.07 -18.33 -7.42
N LEU A 221 -6.35 -19.63 -7.37
CA LEU A 221 -7.09 -20.37 -8.41
C LEU A 221 -8.62 -20.46 -8.14
N GLY A 222 -9.16 -19.71 -7.17
CA GLY A 222 -10.61 -19.70 -6.89
C GLY A 222 -11.18 -21.04 -6.45
N SER A 223 -10.33 -22.03 -6.17
CA SER A 223 -10.77 -23.40 -5.95
C SER A 223 -11.28 -23.63 -4.53
N GLY A 224 -10.77 -22.92 -3.52
CA GLY A 224 -11.08 -23.23 -2.11
C GLY A 224 -10.69 -24.66 -1.69
N ILE A 225 -9.98 -25.41 -2.55
CA ILE A 225 -9.70 -26.85 -2.38
C ILE A 225 -8.53 -27.06 -1.40
N TYR A 226 -7.66 -26.07 -1.21
CA TYR A 226 -6.41 -26.21 -0.46
C TYR A 226 -6.50 -25.56 0.93
N GLY A 227 -7.04 -26.28 1.92
CA GLY A 227 -7.09 -25.82 3.31
C GLY A 227 -5.70 -25.72 3.98
N GLY A 228 -5.51 -24.75 4.88
CA GLY A 228 -4.30 -24.62 5.71
C GLY A 228 -3.79 -23.19 5.94
N VAL A 229 -2.67 -23.06 6.66
CA VAL A 229 -2.01 -21.77 6.93
C VAL A 229 -1.37 -21.23 5.64
N ASP A 230 -1.63 -19.97 5.31
CA ASP A 230 -0.96 -19.24 4.23
C ASP A 230 -0.03 -18.18 4.82
N THR A 231 1.27 -18.48 4.86
CA THR A 231 2.23 -17.58 5.50
C THR A 231 2.45 -16.31 4.69
N GLN A 232 2.36 -16.38 3.35
CA GLN A 232 2.49 -15.20 2.49
C GLN A 232 1.36 -14.21 2.76
N ARG A 233 0.12 -14.70 2.86
CA ARG A 233 -1.05 -13.88 3.18
C ARG A 233 -0.94 -13.26 4.58
N ILE A 234 -0.51 -14.02 5.58
CA ILE A 234 -0.29 -13.51 6.95
C ILE A 234 0.75 -12.38 6.95
N ILE A 235 1.85 -12.53 6.21
CA ILE A 235 2.88 -11.48 6.09
C ILE A 235 2.33 -10.24 5.36
N ALA A 236 1.58 -10.44 4.27
CA ALA A 236 0.97 -9.35 3.52
C ALA A 236 -0.01 -8.55 4.38
N ASP A 237 -0.83 -9.26 5.17
CA ASP A 237 -1.77 -8.67 6.11
C ASP A 237 -1.04 -7.92 7.22
N ALA A 238 0.07 -8.45 7.73
CA ALA A 238 0.88 -7.76 8.73
C ALA A 238 1.45 -6.44 8.18
N PHE A 239 1.90 -6.37 6.92
CA PHE A 239 2.36 -5.12 6.32
C PHE A 239 1.23 -4.10 6.15
N ALA A 240 0.04 -4.54 5.75
CA ALA A 240 -1.13 -3.68 5.67
C ALA A 240 -1.56 -3.17 7.06
N GLU A 241 -1.56 -4.06 8.05
CA GLU A 241 -1.92 -3.79 9.44
C GLU A 241 -0.93 -2.81 10.08
N GLN A 242 0.38 -2.97 9.85
CA GLN A 242 1.42 -2.05 10.33
C GLN A 242 1.14 -0.59 9.96
N MET A 243 0.80 -0.33 8.70
CA MET A 243 0.47 1.02 8.25
C MET A 243 -0.76 1.57 8.96
N LEU A 244 -1.81 0.75 9.09
CA LEU A 244 -3.05 1.19 9.72
C LEU A 244 -2.89 1.39 11.23
N ARG A 245 -2.08 0.57 11.91
CA ARG A 245 -1.76 0.78 13.34
C ARG A 245 -0.99 2.06 13.58
N PHE A 246 -0.07 2.41 12.68
CA PHE A 246 0.64 3.67 12.74
C PHE A 246 -0.31 4.87 12.55
N ILE A 247 -1.25 4.79 11.60
CA ILE A 247 -2.32 5.79 11.45
C ILE A 247 -3.17 5.86 12.72
N ASP A 248 -3.56 4.73 13.27
CA ASP A 248 -4.36 4.69 14.49
C ASP A 248 -3.60 5.33 15.66
N ASP A 249 -2.28 5.14 15.78
CA ASP A 249 -1.47 5.82 16.80
C ASP A 249 -1.47 7.34 16.61
N VAL A 250 -1.27 7.83 15.38
CA VAL A 250 -1.32 9.27 15.09
C VAL A 250 -2.67 9.87 15.49
N VAL A 251 -3.77 9.21 15.15
CA VAL A 251 -5.13 9.70 15.47
C VAL A 251 -5.48 9.52 16.95
N ARG A 252 -5.13 8.38 17.56
CA ARG A 252 -5.46 8.04 18.96
C ARG A 252 -4.66 8.87 19.96
N SER A 253 -3.41 9.18 19.63
CA SER A 253 -2.50 9.95 20.48
C SER A 253 -2.52 11.45 20.15
N ASP A 254 -3.38 11.88 19.21
CA ASP A 254 -3.46 13.25 18.68
C ASP A 254 -2.08 13.82 18.30
N ARG A 255 -1.25 12.97 17.68
CA ARG A 255 0.04 13.40 17.13
C ARG A 255 -0.21 14.36 15.97
N PRO A 256 0.76 15.23 15.64
CA PRO A 256 0.68 16.02 14.41
C PRO A 256 0.39 15.13 13.22
N TYR A 257 -0.65 15.43 12.45
CA TYR A 257 -1.04 14.61 11.29
C TYR A 257 0.08 14.52 10.24
N THR A 258 1.02 15.47 10.25
CA THR A 258 2.25 15.44 9.47
C THR A 258 3.13 14.22 9.76
N ASP A 259 3.07 13.66 10.97
CA ASP A 259 3.81 12.47 11.38
C ASP A 259 3.51 11.28 10.48
N LEU A 260 2.31 11.23 9.88
CA LEU A 260 1.97 10.22 8.85
C LEU A 260 3.02 10.17 7.73
N LEU A 261 3.69 11.29 7.45
CA LEU A 261 4.59 11.43 6.32
C LEU A 261 6.05 11.59 6.72
N VAL A 262 6.35 12.08 7.93
CA VAL A 262 7.72 12.45 8.32
C VAL A 262 8.28 11.67 9.51
N ALA A 263 7.45 10.99 10.29
CA ALA A 263 7.95 10.31 11.48
C ALA A 263 8.75 9.05 11.14
N SER A 264 9.72 8.73 11.98
CA SER A 264 10.63 7.59 11.78
C SER A 264 10.17 6.32 12.49
N ASP A 265 9.28 6.43 13.47
CA ASP A 265 8.78 5.30 14.23
C ASP A 265 7.76 4.46 13.45
N MET A 266 7.72 3.17 13.78
CA MET A 266 6.67 2.25 13.36
C MET A 266 6.62 1.05 14.31
N GLU A 267 5.63 0.18 14.16
CA GLU A 267 5.56 -1.08 14.92
C GLU A 267 5.87 -2.29 14.03
N VAL A 268 6.53 -3.31 14.57
CA VAL A 268 6.83 -4.57 13.86
C VAL A 268 6.33 -5.75 14.69
N ASN A 269 5.73 -6.75 14.04
CA ASN A 269 5.27 -7.98 14.68
C ASN A 269 6.05 -9.22 14.23
N GLY A 270 5.69 -10.38 14.79
CA GLY A 270 6.29 -11.67 14.49
C GLY A 270 6.42 -12.01 13.00
N PRO A 271 5.33 -12.00 12.22
CA PRO A 271 5.36 -12.25 10.77
C PRO A 271 6.35 -11.38 9.99
N ILE A 272 6.35 -10.06 10.25
CA ILE A 272 7.27 -9.12 9.59
C ILE A 272 8.72 -9.43 9.98
N ALA A 273 8.98 -9.63 11.27
CA ALA A 273 10.32 -9.93 11.76
C ALA A 273 10.89 -11.22 11.17
N HIS A 274 10.09 -12.29 11.13
CA HIS A 274 10.47 -13.56 10.50
C HIS A 274 10.79 -13.39 9.03
N TYR A 275 9.92 -12.70 8.30
CA TYR A 275 10.09 -12.44 6.87
C TYR A 275 11.42 -11.73 6.58
N LEU A 276 11.69 -10.63 7.28
CA LEU A 276 12.91 -9.84 7.10
C LEU A 276 14.18 -10.60 7.47
N ARG A 277 14.13 -11.45 8.51
CA ARG A 277 15.31 -12.18 8.99
C ARG A 277 15.70 -13.34 8.07
N TYR A 278 14.71 -14.06 7.54
CA TYR A 278 14.92 -15.36 6.90
C TYR A 278 14.54 -15.41 5.41
N GLN A 279 13.51 -14.67 4.98
CA GLN A 279 12.88 -14.89 3.66
C GLN A 279 13.19 -13.79 2.64
N THR A 280 13.58 -12.58 3.05
CA THR A 280 14.12 -11.56 2.13
C THR A 280 15.43 -12.01 1.48
N LYS A 281 16.17 -12.90 2.16
CA LYS A 281 17.43 -13.49 1.66
C LYS A 281 17.19 -14.54 0.58
N THR A 282 16.02 -15.20 0.57
CA THR A 282 15.65 -16.16 -0.48
C THR A 282 15.25 -15.42 -1.75
N ARG A 283 16.25 -14.79 -2.38
CA ARG A 283 16.12 -13.90 -3.52
C ARG A 283 15.44 -14.63 -4.68
N GLY A 284 14.19 -14.29 -4.96
CA GLY A 284 13.43 -14.74 -6.13
C GLY A 284 13.72 -13.89 -7.36
N PHE A 285 13.47 -14.46 -8.53
CA PHE A 285 13.74 -13.88 -9.84
C PHE A 285 13.04 -12.53 -10.08
N THR A 286 13.76 -11.65 -10.80
CA THR A 286 13.41 -10.41 -11.56
C THR A 286 12.44 -9.37 -11.02
N ASP A 287 11.40 -9.71 -10.28
CA ASP A 287 10.26 -8.80 -10.12
C ASP A 287 10.28 -8.12 -8.76
N TYR A 288 10.53 -8.88 -7.69
CA TYR A 288 10.49 -8.38 -6.32
C TYR A 288 11.88 -8.29 -5.66
N TYR A 289 12.19 -7.16 -5.03
CA TYR A 289 13.43 -7.00 -4.28
C TYR A 289 13.22 -6.59 -2.82
N ALA A 290 13.85 -7.37 -1.93
CA ALA A 290 13.94 -7.06 -0.50
C ALA A 290 15.34 -7.39 0.02
N ASP A 291 15.69 -6.79 1.15
CA ASP A 291 16.95 -7.01 1.83
C ASP A 291 16.67 -7.13 3.34
N PRO A 292 17.40 -7.98 4.09
CA PRO A 292 17.27 -8.00 5.55
C PRO A 292 17.63 -6.66 6.21
N ASP A 293 18.53 -5.88 5.60
CA ASP A 293 18.78 -4.52 6.08
C ASP A 293 17.65 -3.60 5.60
N GLN A 294 17.04 -2.92 6.56
CA GLN A 294 15.90 -2.03 6.38
C GLN A 294 16.14 -0.68 7.05
N ASP A 295 17.40 -0.33 7.35
CA ASP A 295 17.78 0.83 8.14
C ASP A 295 17.18 0.83 9.55
N TYR A 296 16.88 -0.34 10.12
CA TYR A 296 16.52 -0.52 11.53
C TYR A 296 16.83 -1.95 12.02
N LYS A 297 16.96 -2.09 13.34
CA LYS A 297 17.14 -3.39 13.99
C LYS A 297 15.82 -4.15 14.03
N VAL A 298 15.72 -5.24 13.28
CA VAL A 298 14.55 -6.13 13.29
C VAL A 298 14.42 -6.82 14.66
N PRO A 299 13.30 -6.67 15.38
CA PRO A 299 13.11 -7.26 16.71
C PRO A 299 13.08 -8.79 16.64
N ASP A 300 13.52 -9.45 17.71
CA ASP A 300 13.51 -10.91 17.79
C ASP A 300 12.15 -11.42 18.27
N LEU A 301 11.24 -11.60 17.32
CA LEU A 301 9.88 -12.09 17.53
C LEU A 301 9.69 -13.40 16.75
N LYS A 302 8.91 -14.33 17.31
CA LYS A 302 8.51 -15.56 16.62
C LYS A 302 7.39 -15.24 15.63
N PHE A 303 7.28 -16.02 14.56
CA PHE A 303 6.18 -15.84 13.59
C PHE A 303 4.78 -15.95 14.24
N SER A 304 4.64 -16.76 15.30
CA SER A 304 3.41 -16.91 16.08
C SER A 304 2.99 -15.65 16.83
N ASP A 305 3.89 -14.69 17.04
CA ASP A 305 3.65 -13.47 17.83
C ASP A 305 2.93 -12.41 16.98
N GLN A 306 1.84 -12.80 16.29
CA GLN A 306 1.13 -11.98 15.32
C GLN A 306 0.46 -10.75 15.96
N GLY A 307 0.01 -10.90 17.22
CA GLY A 307 -0.61 -9.84 18.01
C GLY A 307 0.37 -8.96 18.78
N GLN A 308 1.65 -9.34 18.85
CA GLN A 308 2.67 -8.57 19.56
C GLN A 308 3.31 -7.57 18.61
N TRP A 309 3.15 -6.29 18.91
CA TRP A 309 3.67 -5.18 18.10
C TRP A 309 4.73 -4.42 18.90
N VAL A 310 5.94 -4.35 18.35
CA VAL A 310 7.10 -3.71 19.00
C VAL A 310 7.48 -2.45 18.23
N LYS A 311 7.59 -1.32 18.93
CA LYS A 311 8.04 -0.06 18.34
C LYS A 311 9.51 -0.16 17.92
N VAL A 312 9.80 0.32 16.72
CA VAL A 312 11.14 0.46 16.16
C VAL A 312 11.31 1.87 15.60
N ALA A 313 12.52 2.40 15.65
CA ALA A 313 12.89 3.63 14.98
C ALA A 313 13.65 3.30 13.69
N ARG A 314 13.24 3.87 12.57
CA ARG A 314 13.92 3.74 11.28
C ARG A 314 14.90 4.88 11.07
N GLY A 315 16.09 4.54 10.59
CA GLY A 315 17.10 5.50 10.17
C GLY A 315 17.00 5.84 8.68
N GLY A 316 18.10 6.38 8.15
CA GLY A 316 18.27 6.65 6.72
C GLY A 316 17.23 7.63 6.18
N ARG A 317 16.63 7.27 5.04
CA ARG A 317 15.67 8.10 4.29
C ARG A 317 14.22 7.71 4.56
N HIS A 318 13.94 6.96 5.62
CA HIS A 318 12.57 6.55 5.93
C HIS A 318 11.71 7.76 6.35
N ALA A 319 10.44 7.77 5.91
CA ALA A 319 9.52 8.88 6.14
C ALA A 319 8.08 8.36 6.27
N GLY A 320 7.60 8.26 7.51
CA GLY A 320 6.23 7.86 7.87
C GLY A 320 5.74 6.65 7.09
N ILE A 321 4.52 6.73 6.57
CA ILE A 321 3.93 5.70 5.72
C ILE A 321 4.60 5.60 4.34
N LEU A 322 5.26 6.66 3.86
CA LEU A 322 5.79 6.76 2.48
C LEU A 322 6.91 5.76 2.20
N THR A 323 7.49 5.19 3.26
CA THR A 323 8.53 4.16 3.20
C THR A 323 8.21 2.94 4.07
N MET A 324 6.94 2.76 4.46
CA MET A 324 6.49 1.49 5.03
C MET A 324 6.28 0.46 3.92
N PRO A 325 6.53 -0.84 4.19
CA PRO A 325 6.34 -1.92 3.23
C PRO A 325 5.00 -1.86 2.48
N GLY A 326 3.87 -1.62 3.16
CA GLY A 326 2.57 -1.58 2.48
C GLY A 326 2.45 -0.47 1.43
N TYR A 327 3.08 0.70 1.63
CA TYR A 327 3.10 1.78 0.64
C TYR A 327 4.05 1.45 -0.52
N LEU A 328 5.28 1.00 -0.20
CA LEU A 328 6.29 0.66 -1.19
C LEU A 328 5.87 -0.50 -2.10
N LEU A 329 5.12 -1.46 -1.55
CA LEU A 329 4.60 -2.63 -2.26
C LEU A 329 3.32 -2.34 -3.05
N ARG A 330 2.46 -1.45 -2.56
CA ARG A 330 1.26 -1.04 -3.30
C ARG A 330 1.60 -0.17 -4.50
N PHE A 331 2.58 0.72 -4.32
CA PHE A 331 3.07 1.63 -5.36
C PHE A 331 4.49 1.21 -5.75
N GLN A 332 4.57 0.21 -6.62
CA GLN A 332 5.82 -0.49 -6.91
C GLN A 332 6.85 0.36 -7.67
N THR A 333 6.44 1.40 -8.38
CA THR A 333 7.38 2.31 -9.08
C THR A 333 7.50 3.64 -8.36
N ASN A 334 8.63 4.32 -8.50
CA ASN A 334 8.87 5.65 -7.95
C ASN A 334 7.87 6.67 -8.50
N ARG A 335 7.51 6.55 -9.78
CA ARG A 335 6.43 7.33 -10.41
C ARG A 335 5.07 7.04 -9.78
N GLY A 336 4.77 5.77 -9.49
CA GLY A 336 3.54 5.37 -8.79
C GLY A 336 3.48 5.93 -7.37
N ARG A 337 4.60 5.92 -6.64
CA ARG A 337 4.75 6.49 -5.29
C ARG A 337 4.53 8.00 -5.30
N ALA A 338 5.15 8.71 -6.23
CA ALA A 338 4.96 10.15 -6.42
C ALA A 338 3.51 10.48 -6.79
N ASN A 339 2.92 9.75 -7.74
CA ASN A 339 1.52 9.95 -8.14
C ASN A 339 0.55 9.76 -6.96
N ARG A 340 0.75 8.71 -6.14
CA ARG A 340 -0.09 8.54 -4.96
C ARG A 340 0.08 9.69 -3.97
N PHE A 341 1.31 10.11 -3.69
CA PHE A 341 1.56 11.26 -2.82
C PHE A 341 0.85 12.51 -3.32
N TYR A 342 0.97 12.81 -4.62
CA TYR A 342 0.33 13.96 -5.27
C TYR A 342 -1.20 13.95 -5.12
N ASN A 343 -1.82 12.80 -5.30
CA ASN A 343 -3.28 12.64 -5.21
C ASN A 343 -3.81 12.59 -3.76
N ALA A 344 -3.11 11.85 -2.89
CA ALA A 344 -3.55 11.60 -1.52
C ALA A 344 -3.24 12.78 -0.58
N PHE A 345 -2.14 13.49 -0.80
CA PHE A 345 -1.66 14.50 0.14
C PHE A 345 -1.63 15.92 -0.42
N LEU A 346 -1.64 16.09 -1.75
CA LEU A 346 -1.68 17.43 -2.37
C LEU A 346 -2.97 17.70 -3.18
N CYS A 347 -3.84 16.70 -3.33
CA CYS A 347 -5.10 16.80 -4.09
C CYS A 347 -4.87 17.23 -5.54
N LYS A 348 -3.74 16.79 -6.12
CA LYS A 348 -3.34 17.03 -7.49
C LYS A 348 -3.39 15.75 -8.31
N GLN A 349 -3.48 15.89 -9.63
CA GLN A 349 -3.45 14.79 -10.58
C GLN A 349 -2.61 15.17 -11.80
N PHE A 350 -1.99 14.18 -12.43
CA PHE A 350 -1.37 14.36 -13.73
C PHE A 350 -2.44 14.13 -14.80
N ALA A 351 -2.69 15.13 -15.63
CA ALA A 351 -3.65 15.07 -16.72
C ALA A 351 -2.91 15.21 -18.06
N ALA A 352 -3.35 14.46 -19.06
CA ALA A 352 -2.88 14.67 -20.42
C ALA A 352 -3.36 16.04 -20.94
N PRO A 353 -2.62 16.67 -21.87
CA PRO A 353 -3.07 17.91 -22.46
C PRO A 353 -4.37 17.70 -23.24
N PRO A 354 -5.31 18.68 -23.25
CA PRO A 354 -6.59 18.55 -23.96
C PRO A 354 -6.44 18.31 -25.47
N SER A 355 -5.32 18.75 -26.06
CA SER A 355 -4.98 18.56 -27.47
C SER A 355 -4.60 17.11 -27.84
N GLY A 356 -4.54 16.20 -26.86
CA GLY A 356 -4.10 14.82 -27.06
C GLY A 356 -2.57 14.69 -27.13
N LEU A 357 -2.11 13.44 -27.26
CA LEU A 357 -0.69 13.11 -27.40
C LEU A 357 -0.31 13.03 -28.90
N PRO A 358 0.94 13.36 -29.27
CA PRO A 358 1.43 13.18 -30.63
C PRO A 358 1.37 11.70 -31.06
N SER A 359 1.41 11.46 -32.39
CA SER A 359 1.42 10.11 -32.95
C SER A 359 2.62 9.31 -32.43
N GLY A 360 2.41 8.03 -32.10
CA GLY A 360 3.49 7.12 -31.68
C GLY A 360 4.55 6.88 -32.77
N ALA A 361 4.25 7.20 -34.02
CA ALA A 361 5.18 7.09 -35.15
C ALA A 361 6.11 8.32 -35.29
N ASP A 362 5.89 9.39 -34.52
CA ASP A 362 6.74 10.58 -34.59
C ASP A 362 8.18 10.24 -34.14
N PRO A 363 9.22 10.59 -34.92
CA PRO A 363 10.62 10.36 -34.55
C PRO A 363 11.00 10.87 -33.15
N CYS A 364 10.35 11.92 -32.65
CA CYS A 364 10.60 12.44 -31.30
C CYS A 364 10.27 11.43 -30.18
N ASN A 365 9.50 10.37 -30.45
CA ASN A 365 9.24 9.29 -29.49
C ASN A 365 10.46 8.40 -29.23
N SER A 366 11.52 8.50 -30.05
CA SER A 366 12.80 7.81 -29.83
C SER A 366 13.63 8.44 -28.71
N GLU A 367 13.31 9.66 -28.27
CA GLU A 367 14.00 10.36 -27.18
C GLU A 367 13.94 9.54 -25.87
N PRO A 368 15.06 9.03 -25.32
CA PRO A 368 15.04 8.20 -24.12
C PRO A 368 14.68 8.98 -22.84
N ASP A 369 14.98 10.29 -22.75
CA ASP A 369 14.59 11.11 -21.60
C ASP A 369 13.12 11.54 -21.73
N LEU A 370 12.24 10.95 -20.90
CA LEU A 370 10.81 11.27 -20.91
C LEU A 370 10.50 12.74 -20.62
N LYS A 371 11.42 13.48 -19.98
CA LYS A 371 11.28 14.93 -19.77
C LYS A 371 11.42 15.72 -21.07
N GLN A 372 12.06 15.14 -22.09
CA GLN A 372 12.30 15.75 -23.40
C GLN A 372 11.45 15.11 -24.51
N ARG A 373 11.01 13.86 -24.32
CA ARG A 373 10.17 13.13 -25.29
C ARG A 373 8.84 13.86 -25.50
N CYS A 374 8.48 14.05 -26.77
CA CYS A 374 7.23 14.66 -27.16
C CYS A 374 6.02 13.91 -26.58
N GLY A 375 4.98 14.65 -26.16
CA GLY A 375 3.83 14.09 -25.46
C GLY A 375 4.08 13.70 -24.01
N CYS A 376 5.20 13.03 -23.71
CA CYS A 376 5.56 12.61 -22.36
C CYS A 376 6.03 13.77 -21.47
N SER A 377 6.77 14.73 -22.04
CA SER A 377 7.35 15.86 -21.30
C SER A 377 6.33 16.69 -20.53
N HIS A 378 5.08 16.73 -21.01
CA HIS A 378 3.97 17.43 -20.35
C HIS A 378 3.78 17.01 -18.89
N CYS A 379 3.91 15.71 -18.62
CA CYS A 379 3.80 15.17 -17.26
C CYS A 379 5.18 14.93 -16.63
N HIS A 380 6.13 14.42 -17.40
CA HIS A 380 7.40 13.91 -16.88
C HIS A 380 8.35 15.02 -16.40
N THR A 381 8.25 16.23 -16.92
CA THR A 381 9.00 17.39 -16.39
C THR A 381 8.69 17.67 -14.91
N SER A 382 7.45 17.42 -14.48
CA SER A 382 7.02 17.54 -13.08
C SER A 382 7.14 16.23 -12.30
N LEU A 383 6.84 15.09 -12.95
CA LEU A 383 6.79 13.79 -12.30
C LEU A 383 8.18 13.22 -11.99
N GLU A 384 9.18 13.36 -12.86
CA GLU A 384 10.51 12.80 -12.60
C GLU A 384 11.16 13.40 -11.35
N PRO A 385 11.19 14.74 -11.12
CA PRO A 385 11.72 15.31 -9.88
C PRO A 385 10.98 14.87 -8.61
N LEU A 386 9.66 14.60 -8.70
CA LEU A 386 8.89 14.09 -7.57
C LEU A 386 9.16 12.61 -7.30
N ALA A 387 9.26 11.79 -8.35
CA ALA A 387 9.60 10.38 -8.26
C ALA A 387 11.01 10.16 -7.71
N ALA A 388 11.92 11.08 -8.02
CA ALA A 388 13.31 11.09 -7.59
C ALA A 388 13.48 10.87 -6.08
N TYR A 389 12.57 11.39 -5.25
CA TYR A 389 12.64 11.21 -3.79
C TYR A 389 12.60 9.75 -3.33
N TRP A 390 12.12 8.80 -4.13
CA TRP A 390 12.21 7.36 -3.84
C TRP A 390 13.37 6.66 -4.55
N GLY A 391 14.30 7.39 -5.18
CA GLY A 391 15.42 6.81 -5.93
C GLY A 391 16.36 5.93 -5.11
N ARG A 392 16.33 6.04 -3.78
CA ARG A 392 17.03 5.17 -2.83
C ARG A 392 16.16 4.09 -2.21
N PHE A 393 15.04 3.75 -2.83
CA PHE A 393 14.19 2.63 -2.47
C PHE A 393 13.98 1.76 -3.70
N ALA A 394 14.16 0.46 -3.56
CA ALA A 394 13.97 -0.46 -4.66
C ALA A 394 12.53 -0.33 -5.22
N GLU A 395 12.41 -0.14 -6.53
CA GLU A 395 11.15 -0.39 -7.21
C GLU A 395 10.79 -1.87 -7.12
N SER A 396 9.50 -2.19 -7.19
CA SER A 396 8.92 -3.51 -6.97
C SER A 396 9.58 -4.20 -5.78
N GLY A 397 9.51 -3.58 -4.61
CA GLY A 397 10.34 -3.98 -3.48
C GLY A 397 10.09 -3.12 -2.26
N LEU A 398 10.72 -3.52 -1.16
CA LEU A 398 10.67 -2.78 0.11
C LEU A 398 12.04 -2.38 0.66
N ALA A 399 13.13 -2.77 -0.02
CA ALA A 399 14.47 -2.47 0.46
C ALA A 399 14.87 -1.00 0.25
N PRO A 400 15.44 -0.34 1.28
CA PRO A 400 16.26 0.83 1.04
C PRO A 400 17.54 0.42 0.29
N LEU A 401 18.04 1.31 -0.56
CA LEU A 401 19.30 1.19 -1.29
C LEU A 401 20.38 2.03 -0.59
N SER A 402 20.48 1.86 0.73
CA SER A 402 21.31 2.69 1.63
C SER A 402 22.79 2.27 1.63
N ASP A 403 23.11 1.04 1.26
CA ASP A 403 24.48 0.58 1.06
C ASP A 403 25.06 1.22 -0.21
N MET A 404 25.82 2.30 -0.03
CA MET A 404 26.42 3.07 -1.11
C MET A 404 27.57 2.34 -1.81
N VAL A 405 28.12 1.27 -1.22
CA VAL A 405 29.11 0.42 -1.87
C VAL A 405 28.42 -0.52 -2.84
N ARG A 406 27.27 -1.08 -2.44
CA ARG A 406 26.47 -1.97 -3.30
C ARG A 406 25.62 -1.22 -4.32
N PHE A 407 25.18 -0.01 -3.98
CA PHE A 407 24.33 0.84 -4.79
C PHE A 407 24.92 2.25 -4.96
N PRO A 408 26.14 2.40 -5.51
CA PRO A 408 26.69 3.72 -5.81
C PRO A 408 25.84 4.42 -6.87
N ASN A 409 25.94 5.76 -6.97
CA ASN A 409 25.22 6.55 -7.96
C ASN A 409 25.62 6.15 -9.39
N LYS A 410 26.89 5.75 -9.54
CA LYS A 410 27.48 5.20 -10.76
C LYS A 410 28.53 4.16 -10.39
N LEU A 411 28.53 3.03 -11.08
CA LEU A 411 29.59 2.02 -10.97
C LEU A 411 30.92 2.62 -11.41
N ASN A 412 32.00 2.32 -10.67
CA ASN A 412 33.35 2.57 -11.16
C ASN A 412 33.69 1.57 -12.29
N SER A 413 34.83 1.76 -12.96
CA SER A 413 35.23 0.92 -14.09
C SER A 413 35.39 -0.56 -13.72
N ALA A 414 35.85 -0.89 -12.51
CA ALA A 414 36.05 -2.26 -12.07
C ALA A 414 34.72 -2.97 -11.78
N ASP A 415 33.79 -2.28 -11.11
CA ASP A 415 32.46 -2.82 -10.80
C ASP A 415 31.61 -2.95 -12.07
N LEU A 416 31.72 -1.99 -13.00
CA LEU A 416 31.07 -2.08 -14.30
C LEU A 416 31.59 -3.30 -15.09
N ALA A 417 32.90 -3.47 -15.18
CA ALA A 417 33.51 -4.63 -15.84
C ALA A 417 33.09 -5.95 -15.17
N THR A 418 32.90 -5.94 -13.84
CA THR A 418 32.38 -7.10 -13.10
C THR A 418 30.94 -7.40 -13.49
N CYS A 419 30.07 -6.39 -13.51
CA CYS A 419 28.66 -6.53 -13.92
C CYS A 419 28.50 -6.99 -15.39
N GLU A 420 29.47 -6.66 -16.26
CA GLU A 420 29.48 -7.05 -17.67
C GLU A 420 30.20 -8.38 -17.93
N LYS A 421 30.85 -8.95 -16.92
CA LYS A 421 31.68 -10.15 -17.06
C LYS A 421 30.86 -11.33 -17.60
N PRO A 422 31.28 -11.95 -18.73
CA PRO A 422 30.70 -13.20 -19.19
C PRO A 422 30.81 -14.29 -18.11
N GLY A 423 29.71 -14.98 -17.82
CA GLY A 423 29.69 -16.02 -16.78
C GLY A 423 29.57 -15.51 -15.34
N LEU A 424 29.31 -14.21 -15.11
CA LEU A 424 28.87 -13.73 -13.80
C LEU A 424 27.68 -14.57 -13.31
N ASN A 425 27.70 -14.97 -12.04
CA ASN A 425 26.64 -15.81 -11.51
C ASN A 425 25.28 -15.10 -11.61
N PHE A 426 24.23 -15.91 -11.75
CA PHE A 426 22.90 -15.43 -12.09
C PHE A 426 22.38 -14.34 -11.13
N LEU A 427 22.58 -14.49 -9.82
CA LEU A 427 22.05 -13.56 -8.82
C LEU A 427 22.73 -12.19 -8.88
N ASP A 428 24.05 -12.17 -9.03
CA ASP A 428 24.80 -10.92 -9.12
C ASP A 428 24.51 -10.20 -10.44
N LYS A 429 24.37 -10.95 -11.55
CA LYS A 429 23.93 -10.41 -12.83
C LYS A 429 22.55 -9.75 -12.73
N GLN A 430 21.60 -10.37 -12.02
CA GLN A 430 20.27 -9.81 -11.82
C GLN A 430 20.30 -8.51 -11.01
N ILE A 431 21.14 -8.41 -9.99
CA ILE A 431 21.33 -7.16 -9.22
C ILE A 431 21.88 -6.07 -10.14
N CYS A 432 22.95 -6.37 -10.88
CA CYS A 432 23.55 -5.44 -11.83
C CYS A 432 22.52 -4.92 -12.85
N GLN A 433 21.78 -5.82 -13.51
CA GLN A 433 20.79 -5.46 -14.54
C GLN A 433 19.56 -4.75 -13.99
N ARG A 434 19.13 -5.10 -12.77
CA ARG A 434 17.97 -4.48 -12.11
C ARG A 434 18.27 -3.03 -11.75
N PHE A 435 19.42 -2.75 -11.16
CA PHE A 435 19.68 -1.46 -10.53
C PHE A 435 20.48 -0.50 -11.41
N PHE A 436 21.31 -0.99 -12.34
CA PHE A 436 22.18 -0.15 -13.14
C PHE A 436 21.82 -0.20 -14.64
N LEU A 437 22.06 0.90 -15.34
CA LEU A 437 21.98 0.96 -16.80
C LEU A 437 23.26 0.35 -17.41
N LEU A 438 23.19 -0.90 -17.87
CA LEU A 438 24.37 -1.61 -18.41
C LEU A 438 24.37 -1.69 -19.94
N ASP A 439 23.20 -1.67 -20.56
CA ASP A 439 23.03 -1.85 -22.00
C ASP A 439 22.23 -0.66 -22.57
N PRO A 440 22.92 0.44 -22.91
CA PRO A 440 22.25 1.64 -23.43
C PRO A 440 21.73 1.40 -24.85
N GLY A 441 20.42 1.61 -25.06
CA GLY A 441 19.74 1.39 -26.33
C GLY A 441 19.74 2.62 -27.25
N HIS A 442 20.15 3.79 -26.73
CA HIS A 442 20.16 5.04 -27.47
C HIS A 442 21.51 5.79 -27.29
N PRO A 443 22.01 6.55 -28.29
CA PRO A 443 23.27 7.30 -28.15
C PRO A 443 23.34 8.22 -26.93
N LYS A 444 22.21 8.87 -26.56
CA LYS A 444 22.13 9.70 -25.35
C LYS A 444 22.27 8.91 -24.04
N GLU A 445 21.93 7.63 -24.03
CA GLU A 445 22.07 6.76 -22.85
C GLU A 445 23.52 6.26 -22.67
N GLN A 446 24.37 6.35 -23.70
CA GLN A 446 25.76 5.87 -23.61
C GLN A 446 26.55 6.60 -22.51
N ALA A 447 26.31 7.90 -22.33
CA ALA A 447 26.91 8.69 -21.25
C ALA A 447 26.39 8.30 -19.86
N GLU A 448 25.21 7.68 -19.81
CA GLU A 448 24.50 7.27 -18.59
C GLU A 448 24.87 5.85 -18.16
N LYS A 449 25.64 5.12 -18.97
CA LYS A 449 26.06 3.74 -18.68
C LYS A 449 26.74 3.62 -17.31
N GLY A 450 26.35 2.60 -16.56
CA GLY A 450 26.79 2.30 -15.20
C GLY A 450 26.09 3.12 -14.11
N LYS A 451 25.22 4.09 -14.43
CA LYS A 451 24.45 4.81 -13.42
C LYS A 451 23.38 3.93 -12.79
N LEU A 452 23.14 4.14 -11.49
CA LEU A 452 21.96 3.62 -10.80
C LEU A 452 20.72 4.20 -11.49
N ARG A 453 19.70 3.38 -11.78
CA ARG A 453 18.59 3.75 -12.67
C ARG A 453 17.93 5.10 -12.39
N PRO A 454 17.67 5.50 -11.13
CA PRO A 454 17.11 6.83 -10.83
C PRO A 454 18.01 8.02 -11.19
N TYR A 455 19.32 7.80 -11.35
CA TYR A 455 20.29 8.84 -11.77
C TYR A 455 20.43 8.98 -13.29
N VAL A 456 19.81 8.08 -14.07
CA VAL A 456 19.81 8.15 -15.54
C VAL A 456 19.03 9.40 -15.98
N PHE A 457 19.70 10.30 -16.69
CA PHE A 457 19.20 11.63 -17.08
C PHE A 457 18.77 12.53 -15.90
N ALA A 458 19.31 12.28 -14.71
CA ALA A 458 19.07 13.14 -13.55
C ALA A 458 19.79 14.48 -13.73
N THR A 459 19.05 15.57 -13.52
CA THR A 459 19.64 16.90 -13.31
C THR A 459 20.14 17.00 -11.87
N LYS A 460 20.93 18.03 -11.54
CA LYS A 460 21.39 18.27 -10.17
C LYS A 460 20.25 18.31 -9.14
N GLU A 461 19.12 18.92 -9.49
CA GLU A 461 17.90 18.93 -8.65
C GLU A 461 17.36 17.51 -8.42
N ILE A 462 17.29 16.69 -9.47
CA ILE A 462 16.82 15.30 -9.36
C ILE A 462 17.78 14.49 -8.48
N GLU A 463 19.09 14.65 -8.67
CA GLU A 463 20.10 13.99 -7.82
C GLU A 463 19.93 14.39 -6.35
N ASP A 464 19.73 15.66 -6.06
CA ASP A 464 19.48 16.16 -4.70
C ASP A 464 18.21 15.56 -4.10
N ASN A 465 17.12 15.50 -4.88
CA ASN A 465 15.87 14.89 -4.42
C ASN A 465 16.05 13.39 -4.10
N ILE A 466 16.84 12.66 -4.89
CA ILE A 466 17.17 11.25 -4.61
C ILE A 466 17.87 11.12 -3.26
N GLU A 467 18.86 11.98 -2.99
CA GLU A 467 19.62 11.89 -1.75
C GLU A 467 18.82 12.34 -0.52
N LEU A 468 17.93 13.32 -0.67
CA LEU A 468 17.09 13.83 0.41
C LEU A 468 15.98 12.86 0.84
N GLY A 469 15.43 12.07 -0.07
CA GLY A 469 14.39 11.08 0.25
C GLY A 469 12.99 11.67 0.47
N PRO A 470 11.96 10.81 0.60
CA PRO A 470 10.55 11.23 0.62
C PRO A 470 10.16 12.12 1.81
N GLY A 471 10.94 12.11 2.89
CA GLY A 471 10.75 13.01 4.03
C GLY A 471 10.89 14.48 3.64
N ALA A 472 11.86 14.81 2.78
CA ALA A 472 12.05 16.18 2.31
C ALA A 472 10.91 16.65 1.39
N LEU A 473 10.37 15.76 0.55
CA LEU A 473 9.16 16.03 -0.24
C LEU A 473 7.96 16.35 0.66
N ALA A 474 7.75 15.53 1.70
CA ALA A 474 6.71 15.74 2.68
C ALA A 474 6.90 17.09 3.42
N GLN A 475 8.12 17.41 3.86
CA GLN A 475 8.43 18.68 4.50
C GLN A 475 8.15 19.88 3.58
N LYS A 476 8.48 19.80 2.29
CA LYS A 476 8.14 20.83 1.30
C LYS A 476 6.63 21.07 1.21
N ALA A 477 5.84 19.99 1.17
CA ALA A 477 4.37 20.06 1.14
C ALA A 477 3.74 20.60 2.45
N ILE A 478 4.38 20.32 3.59
CA ILE A 478 4.00 20.85 4.90
C ILE A 478 4.28 22.36 4.93
N ALA A 479 5.48 22.77 4.53
CA ALA A 479 5.92 24.15 4.54
C ALA A 479 5.10 25.04 3.58
N SER A 480 4.77 24.53 2.39
CA SER A 480 3.92 25.25 1.42
C SER A 480 2.45 25.38 1.86
N GLY A 481 2.01 24.57 2.84
CA GLY A 481 0.63 24.51 3.28
C GLY A 481 -0.28 23.68 2.36
N GLU A 482 0.25 23.11 1.27
CA GLU A 482 -0.53 22.27 0.35
C GLU A 482 -1.08 21.01 1.04
N LEU A 483 -0.28 20.41 1.92
CA LEU A 483 -0.74 19.27 2.74
C LEU A 483 -1.97 19.66 3.57
N ALA A 484 -1.92 20.83 4.22
CA ALA A 484 -3.02 21.32 5.05
C ALA A 484 -4.28 21.55 4.22
N SER A 485 -4.16 22.27 3.10
CA SER A 485 -5.29 22.55 2.20
C SER A 485 -5.93 21.25 1.69
N CYS A 486 -5.12 20.29 1.24
CA CYS A 486 -5.66 19.02 0.75
C CYS A 486 -6.30 18.18 1.86
N THR A 487 -5.69 18.11 3.04
CA THR A 487 -6.25 17.39 4.19
C THR A 487 -7.62 17.95 4.56
N VAL A 488 -7.74 19.29 4.64
CA VAL A 488 -9.01 19.98 4.89
C VAL A 488 -10.04 19.67 3.82
N LYS A 489 -9.69 19.78 2.53
CA LYS A 489 -10.60 19.47 1.42
C LYS A 489 -11.14 18.03 1.53
N LYS A 490 -10.27 17.06 1.81
CA LYS A 490 -10.71 15.66 1.97
C LYS A 490 -11.59 15.47 3.19
N MET A 491 -11.28 16.11 4.32
CA MET A 491 -12.13 16.02 5.52
C MET A 491 -13.50 16.68 5.29
N LEU A 492 -13.55 17.85 4.64
CA LEU A 492 -14.82 18.47 4.24
C LEU A 492 -15.60 17.55 3.28
N GLY A 493 -14.93 16.90 2.33
CA GLY A 493 -15.55 15.89 1.47
C GLY A 493 -16.14 14.71 2.25
N VAL A 494 -15.48 14.24 3.31
CA VAL A 494 -15.98 13.17 4.18
C VAL A 494 -17.21 13.61 4.98
N TYR A 495 -17.16 14.77 5.63
CA TYR A 495 -18.21 15.18 6.58
C TYR A 495 -19.34 16.00 5.96
N LEU A 496 -19.08 16.75 4.88
CA LEU A 496 -20.05 17.61 4.21
C LEU A 496 -20.41 17.15 2.80
N GLY A 497 -19.68 16.19 2.22
CA GLY A 497 -19.88 15.74 0.84
C GLY A 497 -19.38 16.74 -0.23
N THR A 498 -18.81 17.87 0.18
CA THR A 498 -18.26 18.91 -0.70
C THR A 498 -17.05 19.59 -0.08
N SER A 499 -16.20 20.16 -0.92
CA SER A 499 -15.08 21.03 -0.53
C SER A 499 -14.97 22.26 -1.45
N SER A 500 -16.10 22.70 -2.02
CA SER A 500 -16.15 23.78 -3.02
C SER A 500 -16.00 25.18 -2.42
N ASP A 501 -16.27 25.35 -1.13
CA ASP A 501 -16.10 26.63 -0.43
C ASP A 501 -14.62 26.87 -0.12
N SER A 502 -13.96 27.69 -0.95
CA SER A 502 -12.55 28.03 -0.79
C SER A 502 -12.27 28.84 0.47
N ALA A 503 -13.18 29.71 0.90
CA ALA A 503 -12.99 30.53 2.10
C ALA A 503 -13.01 29.66 3.36
N LEU A 504 -13.92 28.68 3.44
CA LEU A 504 -13.94 27.71 4.52
C LEU A 504 -12.68 26.84 4.51
N VAL A 505 -12.23 26.38 3.34
CA VAL A 505 -11.00 25.60 3.20
C VAL A 505 -9.79 26.39 3.72
N ASP A 506 -9.64 27.65 3.32
CA ASP A 506 -8.48 28.47 3.71
C ASP A 506 -8.49 28.77 5.23
N LYS A 507 -9.66 29.10 5.78
CA LYS A 507 -9.86 29.30 7.23
C LYS A 507 -9.46 28.05 8.02
N LEU A 508 -9.98 26.88 7.64
CA LEU A 508 -9.70 25.63 8.34
C LEU A 508 -8.24 25.18 8.13
N ALA A 509 -7.64 25.42 6.96
CA ALA A 509 -6.25 25.10 6.71
C ALA A 509 -5.31 25.96 7.57
N ALA A 510 -5.61 27.25 7.74
CA ALA A 510 -4.87 28.12 8.65
C ALA A 510 -4.99 27.64 10.10
N SER A 511 -6.20 27.28 10.55
CA SER A 511 -6.44 26.76 11.90
C SER A 511 -5.73 25.42 12.13
N PHE A 512 -5.78 24.50 11.16
CA PHE A 512 -5.11 23.20 11.23
C PHE A 512 -3.59 23.33 11.37
N ARG A 513 -2.99 24.32 10.69
CA ARG A 513 -1.55 24.63 10.77
C ARG A 513 -1.16 25.37 12.06
N ALA A 514 -2.11 26.02 12.73
CA ALA A 514 -1.82 26.96 13.81
C ALA A 514 -1.04 26.29 14.96
N GLY A 515 0.07 26.94 15.36
CA GLY A 515 0.97 26.42 16.38
C GLY A 515 1.72 25.14 16.01
N GLY A 516 1.79 24.79 14.72
CA GLY A 516 2.47 23.58 14.25
C GLY A 516 1.81 22.27 14.68
N ARG A 517 0.58 22.34 15.22
CA ARG A 517 -0.08 21.18 15.84
C ARG A 517 -0.58 20.14 14.85
N TYR A 518 -1.13 20.57 13.70
CA TYR A 518 -1.73 19.66 12.70
C TYR A 518 -2.65 18.60 13.33
N SER A 519 -3.44 18.97 14.35
CA SER A 519 -4.33 18.04 15.05
C SER A 519 -5.52 17.70 14.17
N LEU A 520 -5.62 16.44 13.77
CA LEU A 520 -6.76 15.94 13.00
C LEU A 520 -8.05 16.04 13.83
N ARG A 521 -7.98 15.80 15.14
CA ARG A 521 -9.14 15.92 16.03
C ARG A 521 -9.66 17.36 16.08
N ALA A 522 -8.76 18.33 16.23
CA ALA A 522 -9.15 19.74 16.24
C ALA A 522 -9.74 20.18 14.89
N LEU A 523 -9.18 19.70 13.77
CA LEU A 523 -9.75 19.95 12.44
C LEU A 523 -11.16 19.38 12.32
N VAL A 524 -11.35 18.10 12.64
CA VAL A 524 -12.67 17.45 12.56
C VAL A 524 -13.65 18.12 13.51
N ARG A 525 -13.24 18.46 14.73
CA ARG A 525 -14.05 19.26 15.66
C ARG A 525 -14.56 20.53 15.00
N SER A 526 -13.65 21.28 14.39
CA SER A 526 -13.98 22.55 13.74
C SER A 526 -14.98 22.38 12.61
N ILE A 527 -14.86 21.29 11.83
CA ILE A 527 -15.80 20.94 10.75
C ILE A 527 -17.18 20.58 11.32
N VAL A 528 -17.24 19.68 12.30
CA VAL A 528 -18.54 19.19 12.80
C VAL A 528 -19.29 20.23 13.64
N THR A 529 -18.59 21.23 14.17
CA THR A 529 -19.19 22.39 14.85
C THR A 529 -19.52 23.56 13.91
N ASP A 530 -19.12 23.49 12.64
CA ASP A 530 -19.40 24.54 11.66
C ASP A 530 -20.90 24.55 11.28
N ALA A 531 -21.42 25.74 10.96
CA ALA A 531 -22.81 25.91 10.57
C ALA A 531 -23.19 25.06 9.35
N ALA A 532 -22.26 24.80 8.43
CA ALA A 532 -22.48 23.95 7.27
C ALA A 532 -22.75 22.46 7.63
N TYR A 533 -22.30 22.00 8.80
CA TYR A 533 -22.54 20.63 9.28
C TYR A 533 -23.87 20.48 10.04
N LEU A 534 -24.41 21.56 10.61
CA LEU A 534 -25.61 21.47 11.45
C LEU A 534 -26.88 21.13 10.63
N PRO A 535 -27.83 20.35 11.20
CA PRO A 535 -29.08 20.01 10.52
C PRO A 535 -29.87 21.28 10.10
N GLY A 536 -30.08 21.43 8.79
CA GLY A 536 -30.64 22.65 8.17
C GLY A 536 -29.67 23.38 7.23
N GLY A 537 -28.40 22.95 7.16
CA GLY A 537 -27.34 23.52 6.31
C GLY A 537 -27.29 23.07 4.85
N LEU A 538 -28.39 22.55 4.27
CA LEU A 538 -28.48 22.34 2.82
C LEU A 538 -29.08 23.58 2.15
N GLY A 539 -28.22 24.42 1.56
CA GLY A 539 -28.54 25.21 0.37
C GLY A 539 -29.66 26.24 0.48
N GLY A 540 -29.56 27.18 1.43
CA GLY A 540 -30.17 28.49 1.24
C GLY A 540 -29.28 29.32 0.32
N GLY A 541 -29.39 29.13 -1.00
CA GLY A 541 -28.89 30.10 -1.95
C GLY A 541 -29.49 31.47 -1.61
N LYS A 542 -28.61 32.44 -1.35
CA LYS A 542 -28.93 33.84 -1.64
C LYS A 542 -28.62 34.11 -3.09
#